data_AF-A0A6M0SQH2-F1
#
_entry.id   AF-A0A6M0SQH2-F1
#
_cell.length_a   1.000
_cell.length_b   1.000
_cell.length_c   1.000
_cell.angle_alpha   90.00
_cell.angle_beta   90.00
_cell.angle_gamma   90.00
#
_symmetry.space_group_name_H-M   'P 1'
#
loop_
_entity.id
_entity.type
_entity.pdbx_description
1 polymer ?
#
loop_
_entity_poly.entity_id
_entity_poly.type
_entity_poly.pdbx_seq_one_letter_code
_entity_poly.pdbx_strand_id
1 'polypeptide(L)'
;MKTLIIYDETGQQIFFKGGCIDEPVGEVKSIITDIPKDKVLKGVDIKTGQPILEDVPKSQMELLQEELAQNTKEMAKKDLAIEQLQKDLADLTKQIALGGK
;
A
#
# COMPACT_ATOMS: atom_id res chain seq x y z
N MET A 1 -14.18 10.65 -7.97
CA MET A 1 -14.50 11.55 -9.11
C MET A 1 -15.15 10.69 -10.17
N LYS A 2 -16.27 11.15 -10.76
CA LYS A 2 -16.91 10.42 -11.85
C LYS A 2 -15.93 10.33 -13.03
N THR A 3 -15.79 9.12 -13.54
CA THR A 3 -14.93 8.79 -14.68
C THR A 3 -15.76 8.05 -15.71
N LEU A 4 -15.71 8.52 -16.94
CA LEU A 4 -16.20 7.80 -18.11
C LEU A 4 -15.14 6.79 -18.53
N ILE A 5 -15.55 5.55 -18.76
CA ILE A 5 -14.69 4.47 -19.23
C ILE A 5 -15.32 3.91 -20.49
N ILE A 6 -14.55 3.84 -21.57
CA ILE A 6 -14.92 3.20 -22.83
C ILE A 6 -14.10 1.92 -22.95
N TYR A 7 -14.75 0.83 -23.29
CA TYR A 7 -14.14 -0.50 -23.34
C TYR A 7 -14.59 -1.26 -24.59
N ASP A 8 -13.78 -2.24 -24.99
CA ASP A 8 -14.04 -3.09 -26.15
C ASP A 8 -14.91 -4.32 -25.82
N GLU A 9 -15.06 -5.22 -26.78
CA GLU A 9 -15.78 -6.49 -26.59
C GLU A 9 -15.01 -7.53 -25.75
N THR A 10 -13.78 -7.24 -25.37
CA THR A 10 -12.96 -8.09 -24.47
C THR A 10 -12.98 -7.56 -23.03
N GLY A 11 -13.61 -6.41 -22.78
CA GLY A 11 -13.65 -5.76 -21.48
C GLY A 11 -12.37 -4.96 -21.22
N GLN A 12 -11.51 -4.80 -22.22
CA GLN A 12 -10.31 -3.99 -22.13
C GLN A 12 -10.67 -2.52 -22.30
N GLN A 13 -10.17 -1.69 -21.38
CA GLN A 13 -10.34 -0.24 -21.46
C GLN A 13 -9.61 0.31 -22.68
N ILE A 14 -10.31 1.10 -23.49
CA ILE A 14 -9.76 1.84 -24.64
C ILE A 14 -9.45 3.27 -24.22
N PHE A 15 -10.38 3.89 -23.48
CA PHE A 15 -10.30 5.30 -23.13
C PHE A 15 -10.96 5.56 -21.78
N PHE A 16 -10.40 6.48 -20.99
CA PHE A 16 -11.04 6.97 -19.77
C PHE A 16 -10.85 8.47 -19.61
N LYS A 17 -11.88 9.16 -19.12
CA LYS A 17 -11.88 10.61 -18.85
C LYS A 17 -12.56 10.89 -17.52
N GLY A 18 -11.82 11.51 -16.60
CA GLY A 18 -12.36 12.01 -15.34
C GLY A 18 -12.86 13.45 -15.47
N GLY A 19 -13.90 13.81 -14.71
CA GLY A 19 -14.36 15.20 -14.59
C GLY A 19 -15.61 15.51 -15.43
N CYS A 20 -15.53 16.46 -16.37
CA CYS A 20 -16.65 16.77 -17.27
C CYS A 20 -16.84 15.62 -18.28
N ILE A 21 -17.83 14.79 -17.99
CA ILE A 21 -18.21 13.64 -18.81
C ILE A 21 -19.29 14.08 -19.78
N ASP A 22 -19.00 13.92 -21.06
CA ASP A 22 -19.99 13.98 -22.13
C ASP A 22 -20.42 12.54 -22.40
N GLU A 23 -21.70 12.23 -22.24
CA GLU A 23 -22.21 10.88 -22.50
C GLU A 23 -22.04 10.55 -23.99
N PRO A 24 -21.33 9.45 -24.34
CA PRO A 24 -21.15 9.09 -25.73
C PRO A 24 -22.49 8.69 -26.33
N VAL A 25 -22.86 9.32 -27.45
CA VAL A 25 -24.08 9.02 -28.21
C VAL A 25 -23.72 8.02 -29.32
N GLY A 26 -24.23 6.79 -29.25
CA GLY A 26 -24.00 5.74 -30.26
C GLY A 26 -23.83 4.34 -29.67
N GLU A 27 -23.30 3.39 -30.46
CA GLU A 27 -23.07 1.98 -30.06
C GLU A 27 -21.79 1.78 -29.21
N VAL A 28 -21.26 2.84 -28.60
CA VAL A 28 -20.02 2.79 -27.83
C VAL A 28 -20.29 2.22 -26.44
N LYS A 29 -19.72 1.05 -26.15
CA LYS A 29 -19.77 0.44 -24.81
C LYS A 29 -19.02 1.32 -23.81
N SER A 30 -19.76 1.93 -22.90
CA SER A 30 -19.20 2.84 -21.90
C SER A 30 -19.90 2.72 -20.55
N ILE A 31 -19.15 2.98 -19.47
CA ILE A 31 -19.66 3.04 -18.11
C ILE A 31 -19.19 4.33 -17.44
N ILE A 32 -20.04 4.88 -16.56
CA ILE A 32 -19.69 6.01 -15.72
C ILE A 32 -19.64 5.51 -14.28
N THR A 33 -18.46 5.61 -13.67
CA THR A 33 -18.24 5.13 -12.31
C THR A 33 -17.30 6.05 -11.57
N ASP A 34 -17.39 6.07 -10.24
CA ASP A 34 -16.39 6.71 -9.40
C ASP A 34 -15.23 5.74 -9.18
N ILE A 35 -14.03 6.14 -9.62
CA ILE A 35 -12.79 5.41 -9.32
C ILE A 35 -12.16 6.06 -8.08
N PRO A 36 -11.94 5.30 -6.99
CA PRO A 36 -11.28 5.80 -5.80
C PRO A 36 -9.76 5.96 -6.06
N LYS A 37 -9.11 6.92 -5.39
CA LYS A 37 -7.71 7.34 -5.68
C LYS A 37 -6.68 6.24 -5.44
N ASP A 38 -6.98 5.34 -4.53
CA ASP A 38 -6.20 4.18 -4.11
C ASP A 38 -6.36 2.99 -5.08
N LYS A 39 -7.19 3.12 -6.12
CA LYS A 39 -7.39 2.05 -7.10
C LYS A 39 -7.12 2.48 -8.53
N VAL A 40 -6.63 1.53 -9.31
CA VAL A 40 -6.40 1.63 -10.75
C VAL A 40 -7.43 0.79 -11.49
N LEU A 41 -7.87 1.30 -12.63
CA LEU A 41 -8.75 0.58 -13.53
C LEU A 41 -7.92 -0.43 -14.35
N LYS A 42 -8.23 -1.72 -14.17
CA LYS A 42 -7.63 -2.81 -14.95
C LYS A 42 -8.44 -3.09 -16.22
N GLY A 43 -9.76 -2.92 -16.15
CA GLY A 43 -10.68 -3.17 -17.24
C GLY A 43 -12.14 -3.08 -16.79
N VAL A 44 -13.04 -3.64 -17.60
CA VAL A 44 -14.48 -3.69 -17.34
C VAL A 44 -14.97 -5.13 -17.51
N ASP A 45 -15.71 -5.63 -16.53
CA ASP A 45 -16.37 -6.92 -16.63
C ASP A 45 -17.60 -6.79 -17.53
N ILE A 46 -17.58 -7.48 -18.68
CA ILE A 46 -18.65 -7.40 -19.68
C ILE A 46 -19.95 -8.05 -19.20
N LYS A 47 -19.86 -9.05 -18.31
CA LYS A 47 -21.03 -9.81 -17.83
C LYS A 47 -21.83 -8.99 -16.83
N THR A 48 -21.14 -8.25 -15.98
CA THR A 48 -21.74 -7.47 -14.89
C THR A 48 -21.85 -5.98 -15.24
N GLY A 49 -21.12 -5.50 -16.25
CA GLY A 49 -21.05 -4.09 -16.61
C GLY A 49 -20.32 -3.24 -15.55
N GLN A 50 -19.44 -3.87 -14.75
CA GLN A 50 -18.75 -3.18 -13.65
C GLN A 50 -17.26 -2.99 -13.94
N PRO A 51 -16.65 -1.89 -13.47
CA PRO A 51 -15.22 -1.68 -13.58
C PRO A 51 -14.46 -2.68 -12.70
N ILE A 52 -13.41 -3.27 -13.25
CA ILE A 52 -12.46 -4.11 -12.52
C ILE A 52 -11.37 -3.18 -11.99
N LEU A 53 -11.36 -3.00 -10.67
CA LEU A 53 -10.42 -2.13 -9.97
C LEU A 53 -9.37 -2.97 -9.22
N GLU A 54 -8.11 -2.60 -9.35
CA GLU A 54 -7.00 -3.14 -8.57
C GLU A 54 -6.41 -2.07 -7.66
N ASP A 55 -5.76 -2.48 -6.58
CA ASP A 55 -5.09 -1.55 -5.69
C ASP A 55 -3.88 -0.92 -6.41
N VAL A 56 -3.70 0.39 -6.23
CA VAL A 56 -2.52 1.10 -6.75
C VAL A 56 -1.28 0.49 -6.10
N PRO A 57 -0.29 0.02 -6.90
CA PRO A 57 0.95 -0.47 -6.32
C PRO A 57 1.61 0.68 -5.55
N LYS A 58 2.06 0.39 -4.33
CA LYS A 58 2.77 1.36 -3.49
C LYS A 58 3.89 1.99 -4.30
N SER A 59 3.98 3.31 -4.26
CA SER A 59 5.07 4.02 -4.90
C SER A 59 6.41 3.64 -4.26
N GLN A 60 7.51 3.78 -5.02
CA GLN A 60 8.85 3.56 -4.47
C GLN A 60 9.12 4.38 -3.20
N MET A 61 8.53 5.58 -3.12
CA MET A 61 8.63 6.45 -1.94
C MET A 61 7.90 5.87 -0.73
N GLU A 62 6.69 5.34 -0.91
CA GLU A 62 5.92 4.70 0.15
C GLU A 62 6.58 3.40 0.64
N LEU A 63 7.11 2.60 -0.27
CA LEU A 63 7.91 1.42 0.08
C LEU A 63 9.13 1.80 0.92
N LEU A 64 9.83 2.87 0.53
CA LEU A 64 11.00 3.36 1.27
C LEU A 64 10.62 3.88 2.66
N GLN A 65 9.50 4.61 2.80
CA GLN A 65 9.00 5.05 4.09
C GLN A 65 8.63 3.87 4.99
N GLU A 66 8.01 2.84 4.45
CA GLU A 66 7.64 1.64 5.19
C GLU A 66 8.88 0.86 5.65
N GLU A 67 9.89 0.73 4.78
CA GLU A 67 11.17 0.10 5.11
C GLU A 67 11.91 0.89 6.21
N LEU A 68 11.94 2.21 6.12
CA LEU A 68 12.53 3.07 7.16
C LEU A 68 11.79 2.95 8.49
N ALA A 69 10.45 2.93 8.46
CA ALA A 69 9.64 2.75 9.67
C ALA A 69 9.90 1.39 10.32
N GLN A 70 10.06 0.34 9.51
CA GLN A 70 10.36 -1.00 9.99
C GLN A 70 11.77 -1.11 10.57
N ASN A 71 12.78 -0.58 9.86
CA ASN A 71 14.16 -0.52 10.33
C ASN A 71 14.28 0.26 11.65
N THR A 72 13.58 1.39 11.77
CA THR A 72 13.57 2.19 13.00
C THR A 72 12.99 1.40 14.18
N LYS A 73 11.90 0.67 13.97
CA LYS A 73 11.31 -0.21 15.00
C LYS A 73 12.26 -1.34 15.38
N GLU A 74 12.96 -1.93 14.41
CA GLU A 74 13.92 -3.00 14.68
C GLU A 74 15.12 -2.49 15.46
N MET A 75 15.67 -1.31 15.11
CA MET A 75 16.74 -0.68 15.87
C MET A 75 16.31 -0.39 17.31
N ALA A 76 15.13 0.18 17.53
CA ALA A 76 14.65 0.44 18.88
C ALA A 76 14.53 -0.84 19.74
N LYS A 77 14.13 -1.97 19.13
CA LYS A 77 14.12 -3.27 19.82
C LYS A 77 15.54 -3.75 20.16
N LYS A 78 16.50 -3.55 19.25
CA LYS A 78 17.90 -3.92 19.48
C LYS A 78 18.52 -3.07 20.59
N ASP A 79 18.23 -1.76 20.61
CA ASP A 79 18.72 -0.86 21.66
C ASP A 79 18.20 -1.28 23.04
N LEU A 80 16.91 -1.60 23.17
CA LEU A 80 16.33 -2.14 24.41
C LEU A 80 16.99 -3.46 24.84
N ALA A 81 17.29 -4.36 23.90
CA ALA A 81 17.97 -5.60 24.20
C ALA A 81 19.41 -5.36 24.66
N ILE A 82 20.11 -4.39 24.07
CA ILE A 82 21.46 -3.98 24.48
C ILE A 82 21.44 -3.41 25.90
N GLU A 83 20.49 -2.53 26.24
CA GLU A 83 20.35 -1.99 27.59
C GLU A 83 20.11 -3.10 28.63
N GLN A 84 19.26 -4.07 28.32
CA GLN A 84 19.00 -5.20 29.21
C GLN A 84 20.27 -6.05 29.41
N LEU A 85 21.01 -6.37 28.34
CA LEU A 85 22.27 -7.10 28.43
C LEU A 85 23.32 -6.34 29.25
N GLN A 86 23.42 -5.02 29.07
CA GLN A 86 24.33 -4.18 29.85
C GLN A 86 23.99 -4.23 31.35
N LYS A 87 22.70 -4.21 31.69
CA LYS A 87 22.23 -4.34 33.08
C LYS A 87 22.59 -5.70 33.66
N ASP A 88 22.33 -6.78 32.94
CA ASP A 88 22.62 -8.14 33.38
C ASP A 88 24.13 -8.34 33.62
N LEU A 89 24.97 -7.81 32.73
CA LEU A 89 26.43 -7.82 32.89
C LEU A 89 26.87 -7.03 34.13
N ALA A 90 26.26 -5.89 34.42
CA ALA A 90 26.58 -5.09 35.60
C ALA A 90 26.20 -5.82 36.90
N ASP A 91 25.05 -6.48 36.93
CA ASP A 91 24.59 -7.25 38.09
C ASP A 91 25.44 -8.51 38.32
N LEU A 92 25.85 -9.22 37.26
CA LEU A 92 26.80 -10.33 37.36
C LEU A 92 28.16 -9.85 37.91
N THR A 93 28.66 -8.72 37.42
CA THR A 93 29.92 -8.12 37.90
C THR A 93 29.86 -7.82 39.40
N LYS A 94 28.75 -7.24 39.88
CA LYS A 94 28.53 -6.98 41.31
C LYS A 94 28.50 -8.26 42.15
N GLN A 95 27.83 -9.32 41.66
CA GLN A 95 27.75 -10.59 42.37
C GLN A 95 29.12 -11.27 42.51
N ILE A 96 29.94 -11.25 41.46
CA ILE A 96 31.32 -11.77 41.52
C ILE A 96 32.15 -10.98 42.53
N ALA A 97 32.02 -9.65 42.55
CA ALA A 97 32.73 -8.80 43.51
C ALA A 97 32.31 -9.03 44.98
N LEU A 98 31.07 -9.44 45.23
CA LEU A 98 30.52 -9.69 46.57
C LEU A 98 30.68 -11.15 47.04
N GLY A 99 30.73 -12.10 46.11
CA GLY A 99 30.84 -13.54 46.39
C GLY A 99 32.26 -14.09 46.50
N GLY A 100 33.28 -13.27 46.27
CA GLY A 100 34.70 -13.63 46.47
C GLY A 100 35.10 -13.57 47.94
N LYS A 101 34.63 -14.51 48.75
CA LYS A 101 35.21 -14.86 50.07
C LYS A 101 35.22 -16.37 50.26
#